data_AF-A0A1W9SL24-F1
#
_entry.id   AF-A0A1W9SL24-F1
#
_cell.length_a   1.000
_cell.length_b   1.000
_cell.length_c   1.000
_cell.angle_alpha   90.00
_cell.angle_beta   90.00
_cell.angle_gamma   90.00
#
_symmetry.space_group_name_H-M   'P 1'
#
loop_
_entity.id
_entity.type
_entity.pdbx_description
1 polymer ?
#
loop_
_entity_poly.entity_id
_entity_poly.type
_entity_poly.pdbx_seq_one_letter_code
_entity_poly.pdbx_strand_id
1 'polypeptide(L)' 'MYRRDETIIFLMLQTIEKIFEYSSIFKNPEEFVKDGKSFDAVMMNFIALGETVSKLSDDFKNKNSNIVCIKLWHLET' A
#
# COMPACT_ATOMS: atom_id res chain seq x y z
N MET A 1 -20.58 8.33 -10.60
CA MET A 1 -19.93 8.19 -9.27
C MET A 1 -18.45 7.89 -9.48
N TYR A 2 -17.64 8.87 -9.92
CA TYR A 2 -16.20 8.69 -10.26
C TYR A 2 -15.27 9.07 -9.09
N ARG A 3 -15.66 10.03 -8.24
CA ARG A 3 -14.78 10.61 -7.21
C ARG A 3 -14.30 9.66 -6.11
N ARG A 4 -15.04 8.57 -5.83
CA ARG A 4 -14.69 7.69 -4.71
C ARG A 4 -13.46 6.86 -5.01
N ASP A 5 -13.46 6.12 -6.11
CA ASP A 5 -12.33 5.25 -6.46
C ASP A 5 -11.08 6.09 -6.79
N GLU A 6 -11.25 7.26 -7.41
CA GLU A 6 -10.17 8.25 -7.58
C GLU A 6 -9.55 8.69 -6.25
N THR A 7 -10.38 8.97 -5.23
CA THR A 7 -9.89 9.31 -3.88
C THR A 7 -9.13 8.15 -3.24
N ILE A 8 -9.62 6.92 -3.43
CA ILE A 8 -8.95 5.72 -2.91
C ILE A 8 -7.58 5.54 -3.58
N ILE A 9 -7.49 5.69 -4.91
CA ILE A 9 -6.23 5.61 -5.64
C ILE A 9 -5.25 6.70 -5.20
N PHE A 10 -5.75 7.92 -4.99
CA PHE A 10 -4.92 9.01 -4.48
C PHE A 10 -4.36 8.68 -3.09
N LEU A 11 -5.18 8.12 -2.19
CA LEU A 11 -4.71 7.67 -0.88
C LEU A 11 -3.67 6.55 -0.97
N MET A 12 -3.85 5.61 -1.91
CA MET A 12 -2.87 4.56 -2.18
C MET A 12 -1.53 5.16 -2.62
N LEU A 13 -1.56 6.14 -3.53
CA LEU A 13 -0.36 6.84 -4.00
C LEU A 13 0.38 7.52 -2.85
N GLN A 14 -0.34 8.27 -2.00
CA GLN A 14 0.26 8.91 -0.81
C GLN A 14 0.85 7.89 0.17
N THR A 15 0.25 6.72 0.30
CA THR A 15 0.77 5.64 1.17
C THR A 15 2.06 5.06 0.60
N ILE A 16 2.13 4.89 -0.72
CA ILE A 16 3.35 4.45 -1.41
C ILE A 16 4.48 5.48 -1.25
N GLU A 17 4.16 6.77 -1.38
CA GLU A 17 5.14 7.85 -1.14
C GLU A 17 5.75 7.79 0.26
N LYS A 18 4.92 7.53 1.30
CA LYS A 18 5.42 7.34 2.67
C LYS A 18 6.33 6.12 2.81
N ILE A 19 6.03 5.02 2.13
CA ILE A 19 6.92 3.85 2.13
C ILE A 19 8.30 4.26 1.62
N PHE A 20 8.37 4.99 0.50
CA PHE A 20 9.63 5.49 -0.03
C PHE A 20 10.30 6.51 0.90
N GLU A 21 9.55 7.41 1.52
CA GLU A 21 10.08 8.39 2.48
C GLU A 21 10.79 7.68 3.65
N TYR A 22 10.16 6.67 4.23
CA TYR A 22 10.72 5.93 5.35
C TYR A 22 11.83 4.94 4.94
N SER A 23 11.85 4.43 3.71
CA SER A 23 12.85 3.44 3.30
C SER A 23 14.06 4.02 2.55
N SER A 24 13.92 5.15 1.86
CA SER A 24 14.94 5.67 0.94
C SER A 24 16.17 6.29 1.63
N ILE A 25 16.07 6.58 2.92
CA ILE A 25 17.18 7.13 3.71
C ILE A 25 18.29 6.11 3.99
N PHE A 26 18.01 4.82 3.80
CA PHE A 26 18.94 3.72 4.09
C PHE A 26 19.71 3.30 2.84
N LYS A 27 21.00 2.98 3.01
CA LYS A 27 21.87 2.62 1.88
C LYS A 27 21.69 1.18 1.42
N ASN A 28 21.24 0.33 2.33
CA ASN A 28 21.07 -1.11 2.13
C ASN A 28 19.93 -1.65 3.01
N PRO A 29 19.39 -2.84 2.67
CA PRO A 29 18.31 -3.46 3.44
C PRO A 29 18.68 -3.76 4.90
N GLU A 30 19.94 -4.10 5.19
CA GLU A 30 20.38 -4.42 6.54
C GLU A 30 20.32 -3.20 7.48
N GLU A 31 20.68 -2.02 6.99
CA GLU A 31 20.53 -0.75 7.71
C GLU A 31 19.06 -0.41 7.95
N PHE A 32 18.21 -0.61 6.94
CA PHE A 32 16.77 -0.39 7.06
C PHE A 32 16.14 -1.29 8.13
N VAL A 33 16.42 -2.60 8.11
CA VAL A 33 15.85 -3.56 9.07
C VAL A 33 16.36 -3.30 10.50
N LYS A 34 17.56 -2.74 10.66
CA LYS A 34 18.09 -2.37 11.99
C LYS A 34 17.38 -1.15 12.59
N ASP A 35 16.85 -0.25 11.78
CA ASP A 35 16.02 0.84 12.26
C ASP A 35 14.57 0.37 12.43
N GLY A 36 14.28 -0.24 13.59
CA GLY A 36 12.98 -0.83 13.88
C GLY A 36 11.81 0.14 13.70
N LYS A 37 12.01 1.44 13.94
CA LYS A 37 10.98 2.46 13.76
C LYS A 37 10.59 2.64 12.28
N SER A 38 11.56 2.83 11.39
CA SER A 38 11.29 2.99 9.97
C SER A 38 10.80 1.68 9.35
N PHE A 39 11.33 0.54 9.80
CA PHE A 39 10.84 -0.77 9.42
C PHE A 39 9.35 -0.94 9.77
N ASP A 40 8.97 -0.71 11.03
CA ASP A 40 7.58 -0.82 11.48
C ASP A 40 6.66 0.19 10.75
N ALA A 41 7.15 1.42 10.51
CA ALA A 41 6.41 2.43 9.76
C ALA A 41 6.14 1.96 8.31
N VAL A 42 7.15 1.43 7.62
CA VAL A 42 7.00 0.87 6.27
C VAL A 42 6.02 -0.30 6.27
N MET A 43 6.15 -1.23 7.23
CA MET A 43 5.25 -2.38 7.37
C MET A 43 3.80 -1.94 7.59
N MET A 44 3.55 -0.97 8.47
CA MET A 44 2.20 -0.43 8.69
C MET A 44 1.63 0.25 7.44
N ASN A 45 2.45 0.94 6.65
CA ASN A 45 1.99 1.51 5.38
C ASN A 45 1.67 0.42 4.34
N PHE A 46 2.40 -0.70 4.30
CA PHE A 46 2.03 -1.84 3.45
C PHE A 46 0.67 -2.46 3.85
N ILE A 47 0.41 -2.60 5.15
CA ILE A 47 -0.88 -3.08 5.67
C ILE A 47 -2.00 -2.13 5.24
N ALA A 48 -1.84 -0.83 5.50
CA ALA A 48 -2.82 0.19 5.14
C ALA A 48 -3.08 0.26 3.63
N LEU A 49 -2.05 0.05 2.80
CA LEU A 49 -2.17 0.00 1.35
C LEU A 49 -3.04 -1.19 0.91
N GLY A 50 -2.78 -2.39 1.45
CA GLY A 50 -3.58 -3.59 1.17
C GLY A 50 -5.05 -3.44 1.57
N GLU A 51 -5.31 -2.85 2.74
CA GLU A 51 -6.68 -2.52 3.16
C GLU A 51 -7.34 -1.50 2.24
N THR A 52 -6.60 -0.51 1.76
CA THR A 52 -7.13 0.55 0.89
C THR A 52 -7.50 0.00 -0.49
N VAL A 53 -6.70 -0.91 -1.05
CA VAL A 53 -7.03 -1.64 -2.30
C VAL A 53 -8.38 -2.35 -2.20
N SER A 54 -8.69 -2.93 -1.04
CA SER A 54 -9.94 -3.67 -0.84
C SER A 54 -11.20 -2.79 -0.98
N LYS A 55 -11.07 -1.47 -0.81
CA LYS A 55 -12.18 -0.50 -0.83
C LYS A 55 -12.55 -0.05 -2.25
N LEU A 56 -11.74 -0.37 -3.26
CA LEU A 56 -12.06 -0.08 -4.67
C LEU A 56 -13.35 -0.79 -5.08
N SER A 57 -14.18 -0.12 -5.88
CA SER A 57 -15.39 -0.72 -6.43
C SER A 57 -15.10 -1.93 -7.33
N ASP A 58 -16.02 -2.87 -7.38
CA ASP A 58 -15.90 -4.00 -8.30
C ASP A 58 -16.05 -3.55 -9.76
N ASP A 59 -16.84 -2.51 -10.03
CA ASP A 59 -16.91 -1.86 -11.34
C ASP A 59 -15.52 -1.35 -11.80
N PHE A 60 -14.76 -0.73 -10.90
CA PHE A 60 -13.41 -0.27 -11.19
C PHE A 60 -12.46 -1.44 -11.46
N LYS A 61 -12.52 -2.49 -10.64
CA LYS A 61 -11.70 -3.71 -10.83
C LYS A 61 -12.04 -4.42 -12.14
N ASN A 62 -13.32 -4.54 -12.48
CA ASN A 62 -13.79 -5.20 -13.70
C ASN A 62 -13.40 -4.42 -14.96
N LYS A 63 -13.43 -3.07 -14.90
CA LYS A 63 -12.95 -2.20 -15.99
C LYS A 63 -11.44 -2.25 -16.19
N ASN A 64 -10.69 -2.57 -15.14
CA ASN A 64 -9.23 -2.66 -15.15
C ASN A 64 -8.78 -4.10 -14.81
N SER A 65 -9.42 -5.10 -15.44
CA SER A 65 -9.16 -6.51 -15.16
C SER A 65 -7.73 -6.98 -15.50
N ASN A 66 -6.98 -6.15 -16.24
CA ASN A 66 -5.56 -6.33 -16.49
C ASN A 66 -4.66 -5.97 -15.28
N ILE A 67 -5.22 -5.34 -14.24
CA ILE A 67 -4.51 -5.00 -13.01
C ILE A 67 -4.95 -5.97 -11.92
N VAL A 68 -4.01 -6.75 -11.38
CA VAL A 68 -4.28 -7.64 -10.26
C VAL A 68 -4.28 -6.83 -8.96
N CYS A 69 -5.48 -6.48 -8.49
CA CYS A 69 -5.67 -5.85 -7.18
C CYS A 69 -5.60 -6.90 -6.07
N ILE A 70 -4.40 -7.22 -5.58
CA ILE A 70 -4.20 -8.19 -4.50
C ILE A 70 -4.60 -7.58 -3.16
N LYS A 71 -5.49 -8.24 -2.42
CA LYS A 71 -5.66 -8.02 -0.98
C LYS A 71 -4.41 -8.59 -0.28
N LEU A 72 -3.53 -7.73 0.20
CA LEU A 72 -2.56 -8.13 1.22
C LEU A 72 -3.37 -8.27 2.52
N TRP A 73 -3.89 -9.47 2.81
CA TRP A 73 -4.22 -10.08 4.12
C TRP A 73 -5.23 -11.24 3.97
N HIS A 74 -4.70 -12.46 3.98
CA HIS A 74 -5.32 -13.67 4.54
C HIS A 74 -4.20 -14.48 5.20
N LEU A 75 -3.76 -14.03 6.38
CA LEU A 75 -3.07 -14.90 7.34
C LEU A 75 -4.19 -15.54 8.17
N GLU A 76 -4.81 -16.59 7.63
CA GLU A 76 -5.57 -17.54 8.44
C GLU A 76 -4.54 -18.31 9.28
N THR A 77 -4.55 -18.06 10.59
CA THR A 77 -4.06 -19.00 11.61
C THR A 77 -5.21 -19.87 12.08
#